data_AF-A0A4S4KKL3-F1
#
_entry.id   AF-A0A4S4KKL3-F1
#
_cell.length_a   1.000
_cell.length_b   1.000
_cell.length_c   1.000
_cell.angle_alpha   90.00
_cell.angle_beta   90.00
_cell.angle_gamma   90.00
#
_symmetry.space_group_name_H-M   'P 1'
#
loop_
_entity.id
_entity.type
_entity.pdbx_description
1 polymer ?
#
loop_
_entity_poly.entity_id
_entity_poly.type
_entity_poly.pdbx_seq_one_letter_code
_entity_poly.pdbx_strand_id
1 'polypeptide(L)'
;MATHKILNKLKRMGTKSRRPITKHNRWWGFNVDPIDRTPAIDLTSFSRLADVARDIVRAGEIDGKTPTLSFCNNPQPVFGYGRDETCLPDAYLALTSVPESRSAWEMIAVSGEYNVQEWYENRNVLKVSESMCNIMREDPRRRFTYGFTIEDTEMKLCERASWLRRPS
;
A
#
# COMPACT_ATOMS: atom_id res chain seq x y z
N MET A 1 18.98 17.20 3.49
CA MET A 1 18.29 18.40 4.04
C MET A 1 16.76 18.35 3.90
N ALA A 2 16.19 17.96 2.75
CA ALA A 2 14.73 17.89 2.55
C ALA A 2 14.02 16.88 3.48
N THR A 3 14.57 15.67 3.66
CA THR A 3 13.98 14.64 4.52
C THR A 3 13.85 15.08 5.98
N HIS A 4 14.87 15.77 6.52
CA HIS A 4 14.84 16.29 7.88
C HIS A 4 13.75 17.36 8.06
N LYS A 5 13.53 18.21 7.04
CA LYS A 5 12.43 19.20 7.03
C LYS A 5 11.06 18.52 7.04
N ILE A 6 10.87 17.48 6.23
CA ILE A 6 9.63 16.68 6.18
C ILE A 6 9.38 16.01 7.54
N LEU A 7 10.40 15.36 8.11
CA LEU A 7 10.29 14.70 9.43
C LEU A 7 9.93 15.71 10.54
N ASN A 8 10.54 16.89 10.54
CA ASN A 8 10.20 17.94 11.51
C ASN A 8 8.77 18.45 11.32
N LYS A 9 8.29 18.57 10.08
CA LYS A 9 6.89 18.92 9.78
C LYS A 9 5.95 17.84 10.29
N LEU A 10 6.22 16.56 10.03
CA LEU A 10 5.44 15.41 10.53
C LEU A 10 5.38 15.33 12.06
N LYS A 11 6.45 15.72 12.76
CA LYS A 11 6.49 15.78 14.24
C LYS A 11 5.72 16.96 14.84
N ARG A 12 5.41 17.99 14.04
CA ARG A 12 4.79 19.25 14.49
C ARG A 12 3.38 19.47 13.96
N MET A 13 3.01 18.82 12.85
CA MET A 13 1.68 18.94 12.25
C MET A 13 0.60 18.23 13.07
N GLY A 14 -0.63 18.75 12.99
CA GLY A 14 -1.77 18.25 13.74
C GLY A 14 -1.79 18.66 15.21
N THR A 15 -2.78 18.15 15.96
CA THR A 15 -2.88 18.34 17.41
C THR A 15 -1.96 17.36 18.14
N LYS A 16 -1.62 17.62 19.41
CA LYS A 16 -0.79 16.70 20.22
C LYS A 16 -1.30 15.25 20.22
N SER A 17 -2.62 15.05 20.19
CA SER A 17 -3.27 13.74 20.17
C SER A 17 -3.33 13.08 18.79
N ARG A 18 -3.07 13.80 17.69
CA ARG A 18 -3.07 13.31 16.29
C ARG A 18 -1.86 13.88 15.53
N ARG A 19 -0.66 13.77 16.12
CA ARG A 19 0.58 14.06 15.40
C ARG A 19 0.98 12.82 14.61
N PRO A 20 1.25 12.92 13.29
CA PRO A 20 1.62 11.76 12.48
C PRO A 20 2.79 10.97 13.06
N ILE A 21 3.82 11.67 13.54
CA ILE A 21 4.92 11.07 14.31
C ILE A 21 4.76 11.45 15.79
N THR A 22 4.67 10.44 16.63
CA THR A 22 4.55 10.57 18.09
C THR A 22 5.87 11.01 18.75
N LYS A 23 5.81 11.36 20.04
CA LYS A 23 7.01 11.67 20.85
C LYS A 23 8.01 10.52 20.95
N HIS A 24 7.55 9.28 20.73
CA HIS A 24 8.36 8.07 20.73
C HIS A 24 8.93 7.74 19.34
N ASN A 25 8.86 8.67 18.37
CA ASN A 25 9.26 8.47 16.97
C ASN A 25 8.51 7.31 16.28
N ARG A 26 7.29 6.99 16.72
CA ARG A 26 6.41 6.00 16.07
C ARG A 26 5.30 6.68 15.29
N TRP A 27 4.79 6.04 14.24
CA TRP A 27 3.59 6.49 13.55
C TRP A 27 2.38 6.45 14.48
N TRP A 28 1.51 7.47 14.41
CA TRP A 28 0.36 7.61 15.32
C TRP A 28 -0.53 6.36 15.40
N GLY A 29 -0.81 5.72 14.27
CA GLY A 29 -1.62 4.49 14.21
C GLY A 29 -0.87 3.19 14.54
N PHE A 30 0.45 3.26 14.70
CA PHE A 30 1.37 2.13 14.86
C PHE A 30 2.35 2.40 16.02
N ASN A 31 1.78 2.66 17.20
CA ASN A 31 2.51 2.91 18.44
C ASN A 31 3.02 1.64 19.14
N VAL A 32 2.62 0.48 18.65
CA VAL A 32 3.00 -0.88 19.09
C VAL A 32 3.20 -1.70 17.83
N ASP A 33 4.18 -2.61 17.85
CA ASP A 33 4.45 -3.50 16.73
C ASP A 33 3.26 -4.45 16.49
N PRO A 34 2.91 -4.75 15.23
CA PRO A 34 1.75 -5.61 14.94
C PRO A 34 1.80 -6.98 15.65
N ILE A 35 2.97 -7.60 15.76
CA ILE A 35 3.19 -8.88 16.45
C ILE A 35 2.88 -8.84 17.96
N ASP A 36 3.03 -7.67 18.59
CA ASP A 36 2.76 -7.48 20.02
C ASP A 36 1.28 -7.15 20.31
N ARG A 37 0.46 -6.98 19.27
CA ARG A 37 -0.98 -6.75 19.43
C ARG A 37 -1.70 -8.07 19.65
N THR A 38 -2.73 -8.05 20.50
CA THR A 38 -3.61 -9.19 20.75
C THR A 38 -4.15 -9.78 19.43
N PRO A 39 -4.35 -11.10 19.28
CA PRO A 39 -4.68 -11.77 18.01
C PRO A 39 -5.97 -11.33 17.32
N ALA A 40 -6.76 -10.46 17.95
CA ALA A 40 -7.85 -9.75 17.30
C ALA A 40 -7.27 -8.67 16.38
N ILE A 41 -6.62 -9.13 15.32
CA ILE A 41 -6.13 -8.24 14.28
C ILE A 41 -7.36 -7.83 13.50
N ASP A 42 -7.93 -6.74 13.96
CA ASP A 42 -9.03 -6.07 13.29
C ASP A 42 -8.55 -5.67 11.89
N LEU A 43 -9.43 -5.85 10.90
CA LEU A 43 -9.29 -5.38 9.52
C LEU A 43 -8.85 -3.90 9.48
N THR A 44 -9.17 -3.15 10.54
CA THR A 44 -8.77 -1.76 10.71
C THR A 44 -7.29 -1.55 11.04
N SER A 45 -6.50 -2.59 11.35
CA SER A 45 -5.10 -2.46 11.74
C SER A 45 -4.28 -1.71 10.69
N PHE A 46 -4.51 -2.02 9.41
CA PHE A 46 -3.86 -1.33 8.28
C PHE A 46 -4.64 -0.13 7.75
N SER A 47 -5.87 0.12 8.23
CA SER A 47 -6.65 1.30 7.84
C SER A 47 -5.89 2.61 8.08
N ARG A 48 -5.08 2.63 9.14
CA ARG A 48 -4.23 3.77 9.52
C ARG A 48 -3.07 4.03 8.56
N LEU A 49 -2.68 3.08 7.70
CA LEU A 49 -1.65 3.31 6.68
C LEU A 49 -2.08 4.38 5.68
N ALA A 50 -3.37 4.44 5.31
CA ALA A 50 -3.89 5.47 4.43
C ALA A 50 -3.78 6.88 5.04
N ASP A 51 -4.01 7.00 6.35
CA ASP A 51 -3.81 8.25 7.08
C ASP A 51 -2.32 8.65 7.10
N VAL A 52 -1.42 7.69 7.36
CA VAL A 52 0.03 7.90 7.34
C VAL A 52 0.52 8.37 5.97
N ALA A 53 0.13 7.67 4.90
CA ALA A 53 0.48 8.03 3.54
C ALA A 53 0.00 9.45 3.19
N ARG A 54 -1.23 9.81 3.57
CA ARG A 54 -1.79 11.15 3.37
C ARG A 54 -1.01 12.23 4.11
N ASP A 55 -0.61 11.95 5.36
CA ASP A 55 0.18 12.89 6.15
C ASP A 55 1.61 13.04 5.59
N ILE A 56 2.24 11.97 5.07
CA ILE A 56 3.52 12.03 4.35
C ILE A 56 3.41 12.92 3.12
N VAL A 57 2.37 12.73 2.30
CA VAL A 57 2.13 13.53 1.11
C VAL A 57 1.99 15.02 1.48
N ARG A 58 1.14 15.35 2.45
CA ARG A 58 0.96 16.74 2.94
C ARG A 58 2.24 17.34 3.51
N ALA A 59 3.05 16.54 4.21
CA ALA A 59 4.32 17.00 4.74
C ALA A 59 5.34 17.26 3.63
N GLY A 60 5.35 16.40 2.62
CA GLY A 60 6.23 16.42 1.47
C GLY A 60 5.77 17.29 0.30
N GLU A 61 4.61 17.97 0.38
CA GLU A 61 4.17 18.93 -0.63
C GLU A 61 5.30 19.89 -1.00
N ILE A 62 5.66 19.86 -2.28
CA ILE A 62 6.63 20.75 -2.91
C ILE A 62 5.81 21.68 -3.79
N ASP A 63 6.02 22.99 -3.67
CA ASP A 63 5.32 23.99 -4.48
C ASP A 63 5.41 23.62 -5.97
N GLY A 64 4.24 23.58 -6.63
CA GLY A 64 4.12 23.26 -8.06
C GLY A 64 4.18 21.76 -8.42
N LYS A 65 4.22 20.84 -7.44
CA LYS A 65 4.15 19.39 -7.71
C LYS A 65 2.92 18.74 -7.08
N THR A 66 2.08 18.15 -7.92
CA THR A 66 0.90 17.39 -7.47
C THR A 66 1.22 15.89 -7.42
N PRO A 67 0.87 15.18 -6.33
CA PRO A 67 0.96 13.73 -6.27
C PRO A 67 0.09 13.07 -7.35
N THR A 68 0.69 12.17 -8.13
CA THR A 68 0.00 11.40 -9.17
C THR A 68 -0.57 10.08 -8.67
N LEU A 69 -0.30 9.74 -7.40
CA LEU A 69 -0.72 8.50 -6.76
C LEU A 69 -1.36 8.79 -5.40
N SER A 70 -2.41 8.04 -5.08
CA SER A 70 -3.05 8.00 -3.77
C SER A 70 -3.03 6.59 -3.21
N PHE A 71 -2.63 6.46 -1.95
CA PHE A 71 -2.72 5.18 -1.24
C PHE A 71 -4.16 4.89 -0.82
N CYS A 72 -4.60 3.67 -1.10
CA CYS A 72 -5.92 3.16 -0.79
C CYS A 72 -5.81 1.82 -0.05
N ASN A 73 -6.64 1.64 0.96
CA ASN A 73 -6.95 0.31 1.50
C ASN A 73 -8.20 -0.20 0.81
N ASN A 74 -8.22 -1.47 0.43
CA ASN A 74 -9.42 -2.12 -0.05
C ASN A 74 -10.42 -2.24 1.11
N PRO A 75 -11.67 -1.73 0.98
CA PRO A 75 -12.68 -1.85 2.03
C PRO A 75 -13.22 -3.27 2.20
N GLN A 76 -13.00 -4.15 1.20
CA GLN A 76 -13.43 -5.55 1.20
C GLN A 76 -12.27 -6.49 0.82
N PRO A 77 -11.23 -6.57 1.66
CA PRO A 77 -10.08 -7.42 1.40
C PRO A 77 -10.41 -8.91 1.59
N VAL A 78 -9.84 -9.76 0.74
CA VAL A 78 -10.04 -11.22 0.75
C VAL A 78 -8.78 -11.90 1.27
N PHE A 79 -8.77 -12.28 2.54
CA PHE A 79 -7.58 -12.81 3.21
C PHE A 79 -7.33 -14.30 2.98
N GLY A 80 -8.36 -15.08 2.65
CA GLY A 80 -8.31 -16.54 2.53
C GLY A 80 -8.28 -17.09 1.10
N TYR A 81 -8.61 -18.38 0.98
CA TYR A 81 -8.83 -19.05 -0.31
C TYR A 81 -10.10 -18.51 -1.00
N GLY A 82 -10.11 -18.51 -2.33
CA GLY A 82 -11.26 -18.05 -3.13
C GLY A 82 -11.14 -16.65 -3.70
N ARG A 83 -9.91 -16.11 -3.85
CA ARG A 83 -9.70 -14.95 -4.71
C ARG A 83 -10.02 -15.33 -6.16
N ASP A 84 -10.84 -14.52 -6.80
CA ASP A 84 -11.05 -14.52 -8.24
C ASP A 84 -10.43 -13.26 -8.87
N GLU A 85 -10.57 -13.13 -10.19
CA GLU A 85 -10.05 -11.99 -10.95
C GLU A 85 -10.69 -10.64 -10.62
N THR A 86 -11.79 -10.63 -9.85
CA THR A 86 -12.46 -9.40 -9.39
C THR A 86 -11.97 -8.96 -8.01
N CYS A 87 -11.29 -9.83 -7.29
CA CYS A 87 -10.76 -9.54 -5.97
C CYS A 87 -9.56 -8.61 -6.04
N LEU A 88 -9.76 -7.34 -5.69
CA LEU A 88 -8.69 -6.35 -5.59
C LEU A 88 -7.66 -6.72 -4.48
N PRO A 89 -6.41 -6.24 -4.60
CA PRO A 89 -5.40 -6.38 -3.56
C PRO A 89 -5.86 -5.74 -2.24
N ASP A 90 -5.24 -6.12 -1.12
CA ASP A 90 -5.62 -5.60 0.21
C ASP A 90 -5.39 -4.08 0.32
N ALA A 91 -4.40 -3.58 -0.41
CA ALA A 91 -4.13 -2.16 -0.60
C ALA A 91 -3.54 -1.88 -1.98
N TYR A 92 -3.51 -0.62 -2.38
CA TYR A 92 -2.96 -0.21 -3.66
C TYR A 92 -2.61 1.27 -3.73
N LEU A 93 -1.69 1.62 -4.61
CA LEU A 93 -1.50 3.00 -5.08
C LEU A 93 -2.34 3.20 -6.34
N ALA A 94 -3.40 4.00 -6.22
CA ALA A 94 -4.27 4.38 -7.32
C ALA A 94 -3.73 5.62 -8.03
N LEU A 95 -3.83 5.66 -9.36
CA LEU A 95 -3.56 6.86 -10.15
C LEU A 95 -4.66 7.91 -9.91
N THR A 96 -4.25 9.15 -9.62
CA THR A 96 -5.19 10.24 -9.28
C THR A 96 -5.85 10.88 -10.50
N SER A 97 -5.33 10.64 -11.71
CA SER A 97 -5.76 11.27 -12.96
C SER A 97 -6.14 10.25 -14.04
N VAL A 98 -7.03 9.31 -13.71
CA VAL A 98 -7.53 8.29 -14.64
C VAL A 98 -9.05 8.45 -14.80
N PRO A 99 -9.60 8.37 -16.03
CA PRO A 99 -11.05 8.43 -16.24
C PRO A 99 -11.77 7.34 -15.44
N GLU A 100 -12.90 7.70 -14.81
CA GLU A 100 -13.74 6.76 -14.02
C GLU A 100 -14.27 5.58 -14.85
N SER A 101 -14.26 5.69 -16.18
CA SER A 101 -14.69 4.64 -17.10
C SER A 101 -13.72 3.45 -17.21
N ARG A 102 -12.54 3.54 -16.59
CA ARG A 102 -11.52 2.48 -16.60
C ARG A 102 -11.86 1.40 -15.59
N SER A 103 -11.37 0.18 -15.81
CA SER A 103 -11.52 -0.87 -14.80
C SER A 103 -10.72 -0.53 -13.54
N ALA A 104 -11.10 -1.11 -12.40
CA ALA A 104 -10.38 -0.88 -11.14
C ALA A 104 -8.89 -1.27 -11.25
N TRP A 105 -8.58 -2.34 -11.99
CA TRP A 105 -7.21 -2.80 -12.23
C TRP A 105 -6.38 -1.83 -13.07
N GLU A 106 -7.00 -1.15 -14.05
CA GLU A 106 -6.33 -0.11 -14.85
C GLU A 106 -5.96 1.12 -13.99
N MET A 107 -6.71 1.39 -12.92
CA MET A 107 -6.41 2.50 -12.01
C MET A 107 -5.27 2.20 -11.03
N ILE A 108 -4.98 0.92 -10.77
CA ILE A 108 -3.96 0.50 -9.80
C ILE A 108 -2.56 0.55 -10.44
N ALA A 109 -1.68 1.40 -9.92
CA ALA A 109 -0.27 1.46 -10.33
C ALA A 109 0.61 0.45 -9.58
N VAL A 110 0.31 0.25 -8.28
CA VAL A 110 1.07 -0.65 -7.39
C VAL A 110 0.09 -1.44 -6.53
N SER A 111 0.22 -2.77 -6.50
CA SER A 111 -0.57 -3.64 -5.63
C SER A 111 0.08 -3.82 -4.26
N GLY A 112 -0.73 -4.02 -3.22
CA GLY A 112 -0.27 -4.19 -1.84
C GLY A 112 -1.02 -5.33 -1.15
N GLU A 113 -0.31 -6.21 -0.48
CA GLU A 113 -0.89 -7.32 0.28
C GLU A 113 -0.44 -7.27 1.75
N TYR A 114 -1.34 -7.63 2.66
CA TYR A 114 -1.06 -7.64 4.09
C TYR A 114 -1.00 -9.06 4.62
N ASN A 115 -0.10 -9.30 5.57
CA ASN A 115 -0.22 -10.48 6.41
C ASN A 115 -0.83 -10.11 7.76
N VAL A 116 -1.94 -10.76 8.06
CA VAL A 116 -2.75 -10.44 9.22
C VAL A 116 -2.68 -11.55 10.25
N GLN A 117 -2.76 -12.84 9.88
CA GLN A 117 -2.98 -13.90 10.88
C GLN A 117 -1.83 -14.89 11.05
N GLU A 118 -1.10 -15.23 9.99
CA GLU A 118 -0.06 -16.26 10.05
C GLU A 118 1.05 -15.93 9.05
N TRP A 119 2.31 -15.95 9.50
CA TRP A 119 3.50 -15.64 8.70
C TRP A 119 3.72 -16.68 7.57
N TYR A 120 2.92 -16.60 6.52
CA TYR A 120 3.13 -17.31 5.26
C TYR A 120 3.54 -16.34 4.17
N GLU A 121 4.81 -15.89 4.23
CA GLU A 121 5.47 -15.05 3.23
C GLU A 121 5.14 -15.48 1.79
N ASN A 122 5.21 -16.79 1.51
CA ASN A 122 4.92 -17.34 0.18
C ASN A 122 3.50 -17.05 -0.34
N ARG A 123 2.49 -16.91 0.55
CA ARG A 123 1.12 -16.63 0.13
C ARG A 123 0.94 -15.18 -0.31
N ASN A 124 1.58 -14.23 0.36
CA ASN A 124 1.48 -12.82 -0.02
C ASN A 124 2.27 -12.54 -1.30
N VAL A 125 3.42 -13.19 -1.48
CA VAL A 125 4.16 -13.14 -2.75
C VAL A 125 3.33 -13.69 -3.91
N LEU A 126 2.57 -14.77 -3.69
CA LEU A 126 1.64 -15.30 -4.70
C LEU A 126 0.52 -14.30 -4.99
N LYS A 127 -0.18 -13.82 -3.95
CA LYS A 127 -1.28 -12.85 -4.06
C LYS A 127 -0.87 -11.58 -4.80
N VAL A 128 0.27 -10.98 -4.41
CA VAL A 128 0.76 -9.77 -5.06
C VAL A 128 1.13 -10.05 -6.51
N SER A 129 1.66 -11.24 -6.81
CA SER A 129 1.96 -11.68 -8.18
C SER A 129 0.71 -11.86 -9.03
N GLU A 130 -0.38 -12.40 -8.47
CA GLU A 130 -1.68 -12.50 -9.12
C GLU A 130 -2.26 -11.11 -9.41
N SER A 131 -2.25 -10.22 -8.42
CA SER A 131 -2.66 -8.81 -8.58
C SER A 131 -1.85 -8.11 -9.69
N MET A 132 -0.53 -8.31 -9.73
CA MET A 132 0.32 -7.79 -10.81
C MET A 132 -0.01 -8.39 -12.19
N CYS A 133 -0.40 -9.67 -12.25
CA CYS A 133 -0.87 -10.28 -13.49
C CYS A 133 -2.19 -9.64 -13.95
N ASN A 134 -3.14 -9.41 -13.05
CA ASN A 134 -4.42 -8.78 -13.38
C ASN A 134 -4.22 -7.35 -13.88
N ILE A 135 -3.36 -6.57 -13.23
CA ILE A 135 -2.96 -5.22 -13.67
C ILE A 135 -2.47 -5.21 -15.12
N MET A 136 -1.57 -6.12 -15.48
CA MET A 136 -1.01 -6.20 -16.84
C MET A 136 -1.97 -6.80 -17.85
N ARG A 137 -2.88 -7.67 -17.41
CA ARG A 137 -3.93 -8.25 -18.25
C ARG A 137 -4.93 -7.19 -18.69
N GLU A 138 -5.35 -6.34 -17.76
CA GLU A 138 -6.36 -5.30 -17.98
C GLU A 138 -5.77 -4.04 -18.67
N ASP A 139 -4.51 -3.69 -18.40
CA ASP A 139 -3.78 -2.68 -19.18
C ASP A 139 -2.55 -3.29 -19.89
N PRO A 140 -2.72 -3.83 -21.12
CA PRO A 140 -1.63 -4.47 -21.87
C PRO A 140 -0.50 -3.51 -22.23
N ARG A 141 -0.67 -2.19 -22.05
CA ARG A 141 0.40 -1.20 -22.29
C ARG A 141 1.38 -1.12 -21.12
N ARG A 142 1.04 -1.64 -19.94
CA ARG A 142 1.95 -1.71 -18.79
C ARG A 142 3.00 -2.78 -19.02
N ARG A 143 4.24 -2.34 -19.26
CA ARG A 143 5.41 -3.22 -19.46
C ARG A 143 5.99 -3.76 -18.15
N PHE A 144 5.70 -3.09 -17.05
CA PHE A 144 6.08 -3.48 -15.71
C PHE A 144 5.01 -3.00 -14.72
N THR A 145 4.97 -3.66 -13.58
CA THR A 145 4.20 -3.24 -12.41
C THR A 145 4.99 -3.58 -11.16
N TYR A 146 4.69 -2.87 -10.08
CA TYR A 146 5.28 -3.10 -8.78
C TYR A 146 4.21 -3.59 -7.82
N GLY A 147 4.63 -4.37 -6.85
CA GLY A 147 3.82 -4.77 -5.73
C GLY A 147 4.60 -4.59 -4.43
N PHE A 148 3.91 -4.58 -3.30
CA PHE A 148 4.55 -4.69 -2.01
C PHE A 148 3.79 -5.65 -1.10
N THR A 149 4.50 -6.24 -0.15
CA THR A 149 3.90 -6.97 0.96
C THR A 149 4.29 -6.27 2.27
N ILE A 150 3.38 -6.26 3.24
CA ILE A 150 3.69 -5.86 4.62
C ILE A 150 3.39 -7.05 5.53
N GLU A 151 4.43 -7.47 6.23
CA GLU A 151 4.45 -8.60 7.15
C GLU A 151 5.01 -8.09 8.48
N ASP A 152 4.12 -7.85 9.45
CA ASP A 152 4.49 -7.23 10.73
C ASP A 152 5.24 -5.90 10.55
N THR A 153 6.54 -5.86 10.85
CA THR A 153 7.42 -4.68 10.75
C THR A 153 8.22 -4.65 9.45
N GLU A 154 8.13 -5.71 8.63
CA GLU A 154 8.84 -5.81 7.36
C GLU A 154 7.95 -5.41 6.18
N MET A 155 8.53 -4.65 5.26
CA MET A 155 7.92 -4.34 3.97
C MET A 155 8.86 -4.84 2.86
N LYS A 156 8.31 -5.61 1.93
CA LYS A 156 9.05 -6.14 0.78
C LYS A 156 8.50 -5.54 -0.50
N LEU A 157 9.40 -5.15 -1.41
CA LEU A 157 9.04 -4.65 -2.74
C LEU A 157 9.19 -5.79 -3.75
N CYS A 158 8.16 -5.99 -4.56
CA CYS A 158 8.14 -6.97 -5.64
C CYS A 158 8.05 -6.23 -6.99
N GLU A 159 8.74 -6.76 -8.00
CA GLU A 159 8.62 -6.26 -9.36
C GLU A 159 8.20 -7.37 -10.32
N ARG A 160 7.46 -6.99 -11.36
CA ARG A 160 7.11 -7.90 -12.46
C ARG A 160 7.23 -7.18 -13.78
N ALA A 161 7.97 -7.79 -14.71
CA ALA A 161 8.16 -7.30 -16.07
C ALA A 161 7.52 -8.24 -17.09
N SER A 162 6.87 -7.70 -18.12
CA SER A 162 6.15 -8.48 -19.14
C SER A 162 7.08 -9.26 -20.09
N TRP A 163 8.34 -8.85 -20.22
CA TRP A 163 9.33 -9.47 -21.11
C TRP A 163 9.87 -10.83 -20.63
N LEU A 164 9.51 -11.27 -19.42
CA LEU A 164 9.96 -12.54 -18.84
C LEU A 164 9.14 -13.76 -19.26
N ARG A 165 8.12 -13.60 -20.12
CA ARG A 165 7.52 -14.73 -20.86
C ARG A 165 8.00 -14.70 -22.31
N ARG A 166 9.16 -15.30 -22.57
CA ARG A 166 9.37 -15.97 -23.87
C ARG A 166 8.75 -17.36 -23.75
N PRO A 167 7.76 -17.74 -24.58
CA PRO A 167 7.38 -19.14 -24.71
C PRO A 167 8.55 -19.88 -25.37
N SER A 168 8.96 -20.99 -24.77
CA SER A 168 9.59 -22.12 -25.47
C SER A 168 8.49 -23.02 -26.00
#